data_AF-A0A920PV65-F1
#
_entry.id   AF-A0A920PV65-F1
#
_cell.length_a   1.000
_cell.length_b   1.000
_cell.length_c   1.000
_cell.angle_alpha   90.00
_cell.angle_beta   90.00
_cell.angle_gamma   90.00
#
_symmetry.space_group_name_H-M   'P 1'
#
loop_
_entity.id
_entity.type
_entity.pdbx_description
1 polymer ?
#
loop_
_entity_poly.entity_id
_entity_poly.type
_entity_poly.pdbx_seq_one_letter_code
_entity_poly.pdbx_strand_id
1 'polypeptide(L)' 'MYQRSVLNNKLRFDIYHGAYPVGFHSNCVGAGSRYESEELAGVSHFIEHLPFKGTASWPTARGV' A
#
# COMPACT_ATOMS: atom_id res chain seq x y z
N MET A 1 7.47 21.33 -3.06
CA MET A 1 8.75 20.87 -2.47
C MET A 1 8.75 19.34 -2.39
N TYR A 2 9.77 18.70 -2.94
CA TYR A 2 9.96 17.25 -2.84
C TYR A 2 10.89 16.93 -1.66
N GLN A 3 10.55 15.91 -0.88
CA GLN A 3 11.36 15.43 0.24
C GLN A 3 11.34 13.91 0.27
N ARG A 4 12.53 13.31 0.36
CA ARG A 4 12.74 11.87 0.55
C ARG A 4 13.37 11.61 1.91
N SER A 5 12.85 10.61 2.62
CA SER A 5 13.41 10.10 3.87
C SER A 5 13.44 8.57 3.87
N VAL A 6 14.37 7.99 4.63
CA VAL A 6 14.41 6.55 4.90
C VAL A 6 14.35 6.35 6.40
N LEU A 7 13.37 5.60 6.88
CA LEU A 7 13.18 5.33 8.30
C LEU A 7 14.15 4.26 8.81
N ASN A 8 14.27 4.11 10.13
CA ASN A 8 15.12 3.08 10.76
C ASN A 8 14.75 1.66 10.32
N ASN A 9 13.46 1.40 10.06
CA ASN A 9 12.95 0.14 9.52
C ASN A 9 13.12 -0.01 7.99
N LYS A 10 13.87 0.89 7.35
CA LYS A 10 14.18 0.92 5.91
C LYS A 10 13.02 1.28 4.98
N LEU A 11 11.85 1.66 5.50
CA LEU A 11 10.78 2.21 4.68
C LEU A 11 11.22 3.53 4.04
N ARG A 12 11.03 3.65 2.73
CA ARG A 12 11.25 4.88 1.98
C ARG A 12 9.96 5.70 1.96
N PHE A 13 10.07 6.97 2.29
CA PHE A 13 8.96 7.92 2.27
C PHE A 13 9.29 9.08 1.34
N ASP A 14 8.45 9.28 0.33
CA ASP A 14 8.57 10.32 -0.67
C ASP A 14 7.36 11.25 -0.54
N ILE A 15 7.60 12.51 -0.18
CA ILE A 15 6.54 13.52 -0.03
C ILE A 15 6.72 14.59 -1.09
N TYR A 16 5.63 14.94 -1.74
CA TYR A 16 5.54 16.11 -2.59
C TYR A 16 4.50 17.08 -2.01
N HIS A 17 4.97 18.23 -1.52
CA HIS A 17 4.11 19.31 -1.04
C HIS A 17 3.85 20.31 -2.17
N GLY A 18 2.58 20.52 -2.50
CA GLY A 18 2.09 21.55 -3.42
C GLY A 18 0.73 22.08 -2.97
N ALA A 19 0.30 23.21 -3.53
CA ALA A 19 -0.99 23.84 -3.20
C ALA A 19 -2.15 23.14 -3.93
N TYR A 20 -2.41 21.88 -3.58
CA TYR A 20 -3.53 21.11 -4.12
C TYR A 20 -4.68 21.03 -3.09
N PRO A 21 -5.94 21.05 -3.54
CA PRO A 21 -7.10 20.89 -2.65
C PRO A 21 -7.30 19.45 -2.17
N VAL A 22 -6.52 18.49 -2.67
CA VAL A 22 -6.63 17.05 -2.36
C VAL A 22 -5.25 16.45 -2.06
N GLY A 23 -5.21 15.51 -1.14
CA GLY A 23 -4.03 14.69 -0.86
C GLY A 23 -4.06 13.38 -1.64
N PHE A 24 -2.89 12.92 -2.09
CA PHE A 24 -2.71 11.59 -2.66
C PHE A 24 -1.73 10.81 -1.81
N HIS A 25 -2.04 9.53 -1.56
CA HIS A 25 -1.17 8.61 -0.84
C HIS A 25 -1.10 7.28 -1.59
N SER A 26 0.11 6.75 -1.74
CA SER A 26 0.35 5.45 -2.37
C SER A 26 1.33 4.64 -1.54
N ASN A 27 1.00 3.37 -1.33
CA ASN A 27 1.89 2.39 -0.75
C ASN A 27 2.40 1.49 -1.87
N CYS A 28 3.72 1.39 -2.04
CA CYS A 28 4.32 0.51 -3.03
C CYS A 28 5.09 -0.63 -2.34
N VAL A 29 4.80 -1.86 -2.74
CA VAL A 29 5.48 -3.06 -2.25
C VAL A 29 6.32 -3.65 -3.38
N GLY A 30 7.57 -4.03 -3.10
CA GLY A 30 8.49 -4.61 -4.09
C GLY A 30 8.21 -6.08 -4.41
N ALA A 31 6.95 -6.52 -4.35
CA ALA A 31 6.49 -7.88 -4.56
C ALA A 31 5.24 -7.90 -5.45
N GLY A 32 4.90 -9.06 -6.00
CA GLY A 32 3.75 -9.24 -6.90
C GLY A 32 3.83 -10.58 -7.62
N SER A 33 2.96 -10.77 -8.62
CA SER A 33 2.77 -12.05 -9.31
C SER A 33 4.02 -12.67 -9.92
N ARG A 34 5.04 -11.86 -10.24
CA ARG A 34 6.36 -12.33 -10.70
C ARG A 34 7.03 -13.35 -9.77
N TYR A 35 6.73 -13.31 -8.47
CA TYR A 35 7.38 -14.12 -7.45
C TYR A 35 6.51 -15.30 -6.98
N GLU A 36 5.38 -15.54 -7.62
CA GLU A 36 4.46 -16.63 -7.26
C GLU A 36 4.92 -17.96 -7.84
N SER A 37 4.69 -19.05 -7.09
CA SER A 37 4.73 -20.39 -7.67
C SER A 37 3.46 -20.67 -8.46
N GLU A 38 3.47 -21.72 -9.28
CA GLU A 38 2.30 -22.09 -10.09
C GLU A 38 1.09 -22.45 -9.21
N GLU A 39 1.33 -23.12 -8.07
CA GLU A 39 0.28 -23.52 -7.13
C GLU A 39 -0.39 -22.33 -6.43
N LEU A 40 0.28 -21.17 -6.39
CA LEU A 40 -0.20 -19.94 -5.74
C LEU A 40 -0.52 -18.83 -6.74
N ALA A 41 -0.66 -19.16 -8.03
CA ALA A 41 -0.94 -18.17 -9.06
C ALA A 41 -2.17 -17.31 -8.71
N GLY A 42 -1.96 -15.99 -8.66
CA GLY A 42 -2.97 -14.99 -8.30
C GLY A 42 -3.00 -14.58 -6.82
N VAL A 43 -2.17 -15.18 -5.95
CA VAL A 43 -2.20 -14.89 -4.51
C VAL A 43 -1.86 -13.44 -4.17
N SER A 44 -0.94 -12.78 -4.89
CA SER A 44 -0.57 -11.38 -4.63
C SER A 44 -1.75 -10.46 -4.93
N HIS A 45 -2.45 -10.70 -6.03
CA HIS A 45 -3.67 -9.95 -6.38
C HIS A 45 -4.77 -10.24 -5.35
N PHE A 46 -4.95 -11.51 -4.96
CA PHE A 46 -5.91 -11.86 -3.91
C PHE A 46 -5.62 -11.11 -2.60
N ILE A 47 -4.35 -11.09 -2.15
CA ILE A 47 -3.90 -10.37 -0.95
C ILE A 47 -4.12 -8.86 -1.10
N GLU A 48 -3.88 -8.27 -2.27
CA GLU A 48 -4.12 -6.84 -2.54
C GLU A 48 -5.57 -6.42 -2.23
N HIS A 49 -6.55 -7.30 -2.46
CA HIS A 49 -7.95 -7.02 -2.15
C HIS A 49 -8.30 -7.09 -0.66
N LEU A 50 -7.56 -7.88 0.13
CA LEU A 50 -7.93 -8.18 1.52
C LEU A 50 -7.96 -6.94 2.44
N PRO A 51 -7.01 -5.99 2.37
CA PRO A 51 -7.07 -4.77 3.19
C PRO A 51 -8.37 -3.96 3.02
N PHE A 52 -9.02 -4.03 1.85
CA PHE A 52 -10.29 -3.35 1.59
C PHE A 52 -11.49 -4.05 2.23
N LYS A 53 -11.31 -5.26 2.78
CA LYS A 53 -12.36 -5.98 3.52
C LYS A 53 -12.39 -5.62 5.01
N GLY A 54 -11.31 -5.06 5.54
CA GLY A 54 -11.21 -4.61 6.92
C GLY A 54 -9.82 -4.84 7.51
N THR A 55 -9.54 -4.15 8.61
CA THR A 55 -8.33 -4.28 9.42
C THR A 55 -8.72 -4.47 10.89
N ALA A 56 -7.80 -4.84 11.77
CA ALA A 56 -8.11 -5.01 13.19
C ALA A 56 -8.77 -3.76 13.83
N SER A 57 -8.38 -2.56 13.40
CA SER A 57 -8.96 -1.29 13.87
C SER A 57 -10.25 -0.88 13.14
N TRP A 58 -10.45 -1.37 11.91
CA TRP A 58 -11.61 -1.06 11.06
C TRP A 58 -12.12 -2.37 10.43
N PRO A 59 -12.81 -3.23 11.19
CA PRO A 59 -12.98 -4.64 10.85
C PRO A 59 -13.93 -4.92 9.69
N THR A 60 -14.72 -3.94 9.25
CA THR A 60 -15.64 -4.09 8.13
C THR A 60 -15.26 -3.17 6.99
N ALA A 61 -15.46 -3.63 5.75
CA ALA A 61 -15.26 -2.85 4.53
C ALA A 61 -16.06 -1.52 4.48
N ARG A 62 -17.07 -1.38 5.35
CA ARG A 62 -17.80 -0.14 5.56
C ARG A 62 -17.27 0.54 6.82
N GLY A 63 -16.84 1.79 6.68
CA GLY A 63 -16.92 2.80 7.73
C GLY A 63 -17.73 3.95 7.14
N VAL A 64 -18.95 4.19 7.70
CA VAL A 64 -19.91 5.29 7.41
C VAL A 64 -20.11 5.72 5.95
#